data_AF-A0A498NEJ3-F1
#
_entry.id   AF-A0A498NEJ3-F1
#
_cell.length_a   1.000
_cell.length_b   1.000
_cell.length_c   1.000
_cell.angle_alpha   90.00
_cell.angle_beta   90.00
_cell.angle_gamma   90.00
#
_symmetry.space_group_name_H-M   'P 1'
#
loop_
_entity.id
_entity.type
_entity.pdbx_description
1 polymer ?
#
loop_
_entity_poly.entity_id
_entity_poly.type
_entity_poly.pdbx_seq_one_letter_code
_entity_poly.pdbx_strand_id
1 'polypeptide(L)'
;MLGASVSLSSGFHPQSNGQTERANQDLERVLKCLVSQNPSSWSQQLSWVEYAHNSLPGSSTGLSPFECSLGYQPPIFPSLNSEVAVPSAHAFVQRCHRTWRRARETLLQVGAHTKAQADRHRSEAPVYVVGQKVWLSSRNIPLRSICNKLATKFIGPFTVTKIISPVAVRLKLPPAYRRIHPVFHVSKIKPVFRSPINPPAPVPPPPRLVDGELTYSVRRILDSRRRGRGIQYLVDWEGYGPEERSWVLARDILDHSLIDDYNLRVGSSGSARRRS
;
A
#
# COMPACT_ATOMS: atom_id res chain seq x y z
N MET A 1 -20.87 23.05 12.57
CA MET A 1 -19.87 22.14 11.97
C MET A 1 -18.64 22.14 12.86
N LEU A 2 -18.23 20.97 13.37
CA LEU A 2 -16.93 20.82 14.04
C LEU A 2 -15.85 21.13 12.99
N GLY A 3 -15.03 22.15 13.20
CA GLY A 3 -14.00 22.62 12.25
C GLY A 3 -12.82 21.65 12.05
N ALA A 4 -13.11 20.37 11.80
CA ALA A 4 -12.12 19.32 11.62
C ALA A 4 -11.64 19.26 10.16
N SER A 5 -10.32 19.33 9.97
CA SER A 5 -9.67 19.12 8.67
C SER A 5 -9.24 17.66 8.50
N VAL A 6 -9.57 17.04 7.37
CA VAL A 6 -9.18 15.66 7.06
C VAL A 6 -7.90 15.63 6.24
N SER A 7 -6.88 14.92 6.73
CA SER A 7 -5.63 14.67 6.01
C SER A 7 -5.54 13.19 5.63
N LEU A 8 -5.78 12.86 4.35
CA LEU A 8 -5.71 11.50 3.85
C LEU A 8 -4.27 11.11 3.51
N SER A 9 -3.84 9.93 3.98
CA SER A 9 -2.55 9.36 3.58
C SER A 9 -2.61 8.83 2.14
N SER A 10 -1.49 8.90 1.42
CA SER A 10 -1.41 8.33 0.07
C SER A 10 -1.52 6.80 0.12
N GLY A 11 -2.25 6.21 -0.82
CA GLY A 11 -2.42 4.76 -0.90
C GLY A 11 -1.09 3.99 -0.89
N PHE A 12 -1.04 2.88 -0.14
CA PHE A 12 0.10 1.97 -0.04
C PHE A 12 1.40 2.56 0.58
N HIS A 13 1.28 3.60 1.42
CA HIS A 13 2.37 4.15 2.22
C HIS A 13 2.12 3.97 3.74
N PRO A 14 2.26 2.73 4.27
CA PRO A 14 1.96 2.42 5.68
C PRO A 14 2.78 3.23 6.68
N GLN A 15 3.97 3.70 6.27
CA GLN A 15 4.82 4.56 7.11
C GLN A 15 4.15 5.87 7.52
N SER A 16 3.17 6.38 6.74
CA SER A 16 2.47 7.63 7.08
C SER A 16 1.44 7.45 8.20
N ASN A 17 0.93 6.23 8.41
CA ASN A 17 -0.04 5.91 9.46
C ASN A 17 0.52 4.90 10.49
N GLY A 18 1.85 4.74 10.50
CA GLY A 18 2.51 3.61 11.16
C GLY A 18 2.47 3.60 12.69
N GLN A 19 2.13 4.73 13.33
CA GLN A 19 1.93 4.79 14.79
C GLN A 19 0.57 4.19 15.18
N THR A 20 -0.50 4.61 14.52
CA THR A 20 -1.85 4.04 14.70
C THR A 20 -1.89 2.57 14.30
N GLU A 21 -1.23 2.20 13.19
CA GLU A 21 -1.15 0.79 12.77
C GLU A 21 -0.42 -0.08 13.80
N ARG A 22 0.64 0.43 14.45
CA ARG A 22 1.33 -0.30 15.54
C ARG A 22 0.45 -0.46 16.78
N ALA A 23 -0.20 0.62 17.22
CA ALA A 23 -1.11 0.55 18.36
C ALA A 23 -2.26 -0.44 18.11
N ASN A 24 -2.82 -0.45 16.90
CA ASN A 24 -3.84 -1.41 16.50
C ASN A 24 -3.33 -2.86 16.54
N GLN A 25 -2.10 -3.11 16.06
CA GLN A 25 -1.49 -4.45 16.13
C GLN A 25 -1.32 -4.95 17.55
N ASP A 26 -0.89 -4.08 18.48
CA ASP A 26 -0.73 -4.43 19.89
C ASP A 26 -2.08 -4.78 20.54
N LEU A 27 -3.11 -3.97 20.30
CA LEU A 27 -4.47 -4.24 20.76
C LEU A 27 -5.04 -5.53 20.17
N GLU A 28 -4.88 -5.76 18.87
CA GLU A 28 -5.30 -7.00 18.21
C GLU A 28 -4.62 -8.23 18.83
N ARG A 29 -3.35 -8.13 19.21
CA ARG A 29 -2.61 -9.24 19.84
C ARG A 29 -3.23 -9.61 21.18
N VAL A 30 -3.54 -8.63 22.02
CA VAL A 30 -4.19 -8.85 23.32
C VAL A 30 -5.60 -9.43 23.12
N LEU A 31 -6.37 -8.87 22.18
CA LEU A 31 -7.72 -9.34 21.89
C LEU A 31 -7.73 -10.78 21.37
N LYS A 32 -6.77 -11.18 20.52
CA LYS A 32 -6.63 -12.57 20.05
C LYS A 32 -6.42 -13.55 21.21
N CYS A 33 -5.58 -13.20 22.18
CA CYS A 33 -5.37 -14.03 23.37
C CYS A 33 -6.65 -14.15 24.22
N LEU A 34 -7.39 -13.05 24.40
CA LEU A 34 -8.62 -13.04 25.19
C LEU A 34 -9.76 -13.82 24.53
N VAL A 35 -9.97 -13.61 23.23
CA VAL A 35 -10.99 -14.33 22.46
C VAL A 35 -10.71 -15.83 22.44
N SER A 36 -9.43 -16.23 22.36
CA SER A 36 -9.05 -17.65 22.43
C SER A 36 -9.39 -18.30 23.77
N GLN A 37 -9.38 -17.53 24.87
CA GLN A 37 -9.69 -18.04 26.21
C GLN A 37 -11.18 -17.92 26.54
N ASN A 38 -11.84 -16.86 26.08
CA ASN A 38 -13.22 -16.52 26.41
C ASN A 38 -14.01 -16.01 25.17
N PRO A 39 -14.38 -16.89 24.22
CA PRO A 39 -14.98 -16.48 22.95
C PRO A 39 -16.34 -15.79 23.07
N SER A 40 -17.13 -16.08 24.11
CA SER A 40 -18.49 -15.57 24.30
C SER A 40 -18.56 -14.28 25.13
N SER A 41 -17.52 -13.95 25.91
CA SER A 41 -17.52 -12.80 26.84
C SER A 41 -16.40 -11.79 26.60
N TRP A 42 -15.62 -11.94 25.51
CA TRP A 42 -14.51 -11.02 25.19
C TRP A 42 -14.93 -9.54 25.15
N SER A 43 -16.15 -9.24 24.72
CA SER A 43 -16.67 -7.87 24.67
C SER A 43 -16.81 -7.23 26.04
N GLN A 44 -17.11 -8.03 27.08
CA GLN A 44 -17.17 -7.58 28.48
C GLN A 44 -15.76 -7.26 29.04
N GLN A 45 -14.72 -7.78 28.39
CA GLN A 45 -13.32 -7.57 28.79
C GLN A 45 -12.67 -6.37 28.09
N LEU A 46 -13.36 -5.72 27.13
CA LEU A 46 -12.83 -4.59 26.38
C LEU A 46 -12.38 -3.42 27.26
N SER A 47 -13.15 -3.09 28.29
CA SER A 47 -12.79 -2.02 29.23
C SER A 47 -11.47 -2.32 29.95
N TRP A 48 -11.21 -3.59 30.27
CA TRP A 48 -9.95 -4.02 30.89
C TRP A 48 -8.78 -3.97 29.91
N VAL A 49 -9.02 -4.31 28.64
CA VAL A 49 -8.01 -4.18 27.57
C VAL A 49 -7.63 -2.74 27.33
N GLU A 50 -8.62 -1.85 27.21
CA GLU A 50 -8.40 -0.42 27.05
C GLU A 50 -7.61 0.14 28.24
N TYR A 51 -8.04 -0.20 29.46
CA TYR A 51 -7.36 0.24 30.67
C TYR A 51 -5.90 -0.26 30.71
N ALA A 52 -5.67 -1.55 30.45
CA ALA A 52 -4.33 -2.12 30.43
C ALA A 52 -3.45 -1.43 29.39
N HIS A 53 -3.94 -1.25 28.16
CA HIS A 53 -3.22 -0.55 27.10
C HIS A 53 -2.86 0.88 27.50
N ASN A 54 -3.82 1.62 28.06
CA ASN A 54 -3.63 3.01 28.47
C ASN A 54 -2.77 3.16 29.74
N SER A 55 -2.52 2.07 30.48
CA SER A 55 -1.70 2.05 31.70
C SER A 55 -0.26 1.59 31.46
N LEU A 56 0.02 0.92 30.34
CA LEU A 56 1.34 0.40 30.05
C LEU A 56 2.25 1.51 29.46
N PRO A 57 3.43 1.77 30.08
CA PRO A 57 4.37 2.72 29.52
C PRO A 57 4.91 2.27 28.17
N GLY A 58 4.91 3.17 27.19
CA GLY A 58 5.54 2.92 25.90
C GLY A 58 7.07 2.90 26.02
N SER A 59 7.74 1.99 25.32
CA SER A 59 9.21 1.90 25.33
C SER A 59 9.90 3.15 24.78
N SER A 60 9.21 3.92 23.94
CA SER A 60 9.71 5.16 23.35
C SER A 60 9.62 6.35 24.31
N THR A 61 8.53 6.48 25.06
CA THR A 61 8.26 7.63 25.94
C THR A 61 8.55 7.36 27.41
N GLY A 62 8.59 6.09 27.82
CA GLY A 62 8.61 5.69 29.23
C GLY A 62 7.37 6.11 30.01
N LEU A 63 6.31 6.57 29.33
CA LEU A 63 5.06 7.06 29.92
C LEU A 63 3.87 6.31 29.33
N SER A 64 2.84 6.12 30.14
CA SER A 64 1.58 5.53 29.69
C SER A 64 0.72 6.54 28.91
N PRO A 65 -0.21 6.09 28.04
CA PRO A 65 -1.19 6.98 27.43
C PRO A 65 -2.02 7.78 28.46
N PHE A 66 -2.34 7.18 29.61
CA PHE A 66 -3.02 7.90 30.69
C PHE A 66 -2.17 9.01 31.28
N GLU A 67 -0.88 8.78 31.52
CA GLU A 67 0.01 9.84 31.99
C GLU A 67 0.16 10.96 30.96
N CYS A 68 0.20 10.63 29.67
CA CYS A 68 0.26 11.63 28.60
C CYS A 68 -1.02 12.46 28.48
N SER A 69 -2.19 11.84 28.64
CA SER A 69 -3.50 12.48 28.45
C SER A 69 -4.02 13.18 29.71
N LEU A 70 -3.93 12.50 30.87
CA LEU A 70 -4.48 12.93 32.14
C LEU A 70 -3.44 13.58 33.07
N GLY A 71 -2.15 13.37 32.81
CA GLY A 71 -1.06 13.85 33.66
C GLY A 71 -0.78 12.99 34.90
N TYR A 72 -1.53 11.90 35.09
CA TYR A 72 -1.35 10.91 36.14
C TYR A 72 -1.83 9.54 35.66
N GLN A 73 -1.41 8.49 36.36
CA GLN A 73 -1.91 7.14 36.15
C GLN A 73 -3.15 6.91 37.02
N PRO A 74 -4.34 6.68 36.44
CA PRO A 74 -5.51 6.27 37.20
C PRO A 74 -5.20 5.00 38.01
N PRO A 75 -5.74 4.88 39.22
CA PRO A 75 -5.69 3.63 39.97
C PRO A 75 -6.76 2.67 39.46
N ILE A 76 -6.44 1.37 39.44
CA ILE A 76 -7.35 0.32 38.97
C ILE A 76 -8.59 0.24 39.87
N PHE A 77 -8.39 0.36 41.18
CA PHE A 77 -9.44 0.34 42.18
C PHE A 77 -9.40 1.65 42.97
N PRO A 78 -10.49 2.43 43.02
CA PRO A 78 -10.54 3.68 43.78
C PRO A 78 -10.17 3.50 45.26
N SER A 79 -10.49 2.33 45.83
CA SER A 79 -10.20 1.95 47.22
C SER A 79 -8.71 1.72 47.52
N LEU A 80 -7.86 1.53 46.50
CA LEU A 80 -6.41 1.45 46.68
C LEU A 80 -5.75 2.82 46.84
N ASN A 81 -6.49 3.92 46.60
CA ASN A 81 -6.10 5.23 47.10
C ASN A 81 -6.43 5.29 48.59
N SER A 82 -5.62 4.63 49.42
CA SER A 82 -5.60 4.91 50.85
C SER A 82 -5.31 6.40 51.01
N GLU A 83 -6.28 7.16 51.53
CA GLU A 83 -6.23 8.51 52.10
C GLU A 83 -4.90 9.27 52.04
N VAL A 84 -4.31 9.47 50.86
CA VAL A 84 -3.20 10.40 50.69
C VAL A 84 -3.85 11.77 50.75
N ALA A 85 -3.81 12.36 51.96
CA ALA A 85 -4.14 13.74 52.30
C ALA A 85 -4.25 14.59 51.05
N VAL A 86 -5.50 14.93 50.66
CA VAL A 86 -5.82 15.57 49.38
C VAL A 86 -4.76 16.64 49.12
N PRO A 87 -3.79 16.41 48.21
CA PRO A 87 -2.91 17.48 47.82
C PRO A 87 -3.86 18.54 47.30
N SER A 88 -3.83 19.76 47.86
CA SER A 88 -4.73 20.84 47.43
C SER A 88 -4.82 20.83 45.91
N ALA A 89 -5.98 21.14 45.31
CA ALA A 89 -6.16 21.07 43.85
C ALA A 89 -4.96 21.68 43.08
N HIS A 90 -4.30 22.68 43.69
CA HIS A 90 -3.02 23.23 43.27
C HIS A 90 -1.86 22.21 43.12
N ALA A 91 -1.56 21.37 44.12
CA ALA A 91 -0.50 20.36 44.06
C ALA A 91 -0.79 19.26 43.01
N PHE A 92 -2.07 18.93 42.79
CA PHE A 92 -2.50 18.07 41.68
C PHE A 92 -2.23 18.73 40.33
N VAL A 93 -2.68 19.98 40.14
CA VAL A 93 -2.44 20.76 38.92
C VAL A 93 -0.94 20.92 38.63
N GLN A 94 -0.13 21.18 39.66
CA GLN A 94 1.33 21.23 39.52
C GLN A 94 1.92 19.89 39.07
N ARG A 95 1.40 18.77 39.58
CA ARG A 95 1.82 17.42 39.16
C ARG A 95 1.49 17.20 37.69
N CYS A 96 0.25 17.49 37.26
CA CYS A 96 -0.15 17.38 35.86
C CYS A 96 0.72 18.25 34.95
N HIS A 97 1.02 19.49 35.32
CA HIS A 97 1.92 20.36 34.55
C HIS A 97 3.35 19.81 34.45
N ARG A 98 3.87 19.15 35.50
CA ARG A 98 5.18 18.51 35.46
C ARG A 98 5.18 17.28 34.55
N THR A 99 4.18 16.40 34.70
CA THR A 99 4.03 15.20 33.87
C THR A 99 3.87 15.58 32.40
N TRP A 100 3.04 16.57 32.09
CA TRP A 100 2.83 17.04 30.73
C TRP A 100 4.09 17.64 30.11
N ARG A 101 4.85 18.47 30.85
CA ARG A 101 6.12 19.01 30.37
C ARG A 101 7.11 17.89 30.06
N ARG A 102 7.26 16.93 30.97
CA ARG A 102 8.11 15.76 30.78
C ARG A 102 7.67 14.95 29.56
N ALA A 103 6.38 14.66 29.43
CA ALA A 103 5.83 13.92 28.29
C ALA A 103 6.13 14.64 26.97
N ARG A 104 5.90 15.96 26.92
CA ARG A 104 6.16 16.77 25.75
C ARG A 104 7.64 16.80 25.39
N GLU A 105 8.53 16.99 26.35
CA GLU A 105 9.98 16.98 26.13
C GLU A 105 10.45 15.62 25.61
N THR A 106 10.02 14.52 26.24
CA THR A 106 10.36 13.18 25.77
C THR A 106 9.84 12.92 24.36
N LEU A 107 8.59 13.29 24.06
CA LEU A 107 8.01 13.12 22.72
C LEU A 107 8.77 13.93 21.66
N LEU A 108 9.20 15.15 21.98
CA LEU A 108 10.02 15.97 21.08
C LEU A 108 11.40 15.33 20.85
N GLN A 109 12.05 14.83 21.90
CA GLN A 109 13.35 14.16 21.81
C GLN A 109 13.26 12.86 20.99
N VAL A 110 12.27 12.02 21.27
CA VAL A 110 12.00 10.78 20.52
C VAL A 110 11.68 11.09 19.07
N GLY A 111 10.86 12.11 18.81
CA GLY A 111 10.54 12.58 17.48
C GLY A 111 11.79 13.02 16.71
N ALA A 112 12.67 13.80 17.34
CA ALA A 112 13.94 14.23 16.77
C ALA A 112 14.89 13.05 16.50
N HIS A 113 15.00 12.11 17.45
CA HIS A 113 15.84 10.92 17.29
C HIS A 113 15.34 10.00 16.18
N THR A 114 14.04 9.72 16.15
CA THR A 114 13.39 8.90 15.11
C THR A 114 13.56 9.55 13.74
N LYS A 115 13.41 10.87 13.65
CA LYS A 115 13.67 11.64 12.44
C LYS A 115 15.12 11.51 12.00
N ALA A 116 16.08 11.74 12.89
CA ALA A 116 17.50 11.64 12.58
C ALA A 116 17.90 10.21 12.11
N GLN A 117 17.37 9.18 12.76
CA GLN A 117 17.62 7.79 12.38
C GLN A 117 16.99 7.43 11.02
N ALA A 118 15.76 7.89 10.77
CA ALA A 118 15.10 7.70 9.48
C ALA A 118 15.83 8.45 8.35
N ASP A 119 16.22 9.70 8.61
CA ASP A 119 16.91 10.55 7.65
C ASP A 119 18.33 10.03 7.35
N ARG A 120 19.01 9.37 8.30
CA ARG A 120 20.34 8.74 8.08
C ARG A 120 20.35 7.74 6.93
N HIS A 121 19.26 6.99 6.74
CA HIS A 121 19.14 6.00 5.66
C HIS A 121 18.34 6.53 4.46
N ARG A 122 17.91 7.79 4.50
CA ARG A 122 17.09 8.40 3.47
C ARG A 122 17.98 9.09 2.45
N SER A 123 18.03 8.53 1.24
CA SER A 123 18.52 9.29 0.09
C SER A 123 17.45 10.28 -0.35
N GLU A 124 17.87 11.48 -0.77
CA GLU A 124 16.95 12.42 -1.42
C GLU A 124 16.32 11.75 -2.65
N ALA A 125 15.01 11.92 -2.79
CA ALA A 125 14.32 11.43 -3.96
C ALA A 125 14.76 12.24 -5.18
N PRO A 126 15.01 11.60 -6.34
CA PRO A 126 15.30 12.34 -7.56
C PRO A 126 14.20 13.35 -7.86
N VAL A 127 14.57 14.52 -8.37
CA VAL A 127 13.59 15.50 -8.86
C VAL A 127 12.97 14.94 -10.14
N TYR A 128 11.64 14.76 -10.13
CA TYR A 128 10.89 14.28 -11.27
C TYR A 128 10.32 15.45 -12.07
N VAL A 129 10.19 15.26 -13.39
CA VAL A 129 9.61 16.25 -14.30
C VAL A 129 8.37 15.67 -14.98
N VAL A 130 7.39 16.52 -15.29
CA VAL A 130 6.24 16.12 -16.11
C VAL A 130 6.73 15.65 -17.48
N GLY A 131 6.21 14.53 -17.97
CA GLY A 131 6.65 13.86 -19.21
C GLY A 131 7.78 12.85 -19.02
N GLN A 132 8.42 12.79 -17.85
CA GLN A 132 9.49 11.83 -17.59
C GLN A 132 8.95 10.39 -17.54
N LYS A 133 9.71 9.45 -18.10
CA LYS A 133 9.43 8.01 -18.01
C LYS A 133 10.00 7.42 -16.72
N VAL A 134 9.17 6.69 -15.99
CA VAL A 134 9.51 6.05 -14.71
C VAL A 134 9.03 4.61 -14.63
N TRP A 135 9.82 3.77 -13.99
CA TRP A 135 9.44 2.42 -13.57
C TRP A 135 8.65 2.50 -12.26
N LEU A 136 7.58 1.73 -12.12
CA LEU A 136 6.75 1.63 -10.92
C LEU A 136 6.98 0.28 -10.22
N SER A 137 7.16 0.30 -8.91
CA SER A 137 7.37 -0.92 -8.12
C SER A 137 6.11 -1.78 -8.06
N SER A 138 6.27 -3.08 -8.29
CA SER A 138 5.17 -4.05 -8.29
C SER A 138 4.84 -4.66 -6.92
N ARG A 139 5.63 -4.39 -5.86
CA ARG A 139 5.51 -5.08 -4.55
C ARG A 139 4.10 -5.07 -3.94
N ASN A 140 3.35 -4.00 -4.17
CA ASN A 140 2.00 -3.82 -3.60
C ASN A 140 0.93 -3.74 -4.70
N ILE A 141 1.27 -4.15 -5.92
CA ILE A 141 0.37 -4.15 -7.06
C ILE A 141 -0.02 -5.61 -7.30
N PRO A 142 -1.32 -5.95 -7.33
CA PRO A 142 -1.76 -7.31 -7.62
C PRO A 142 -1.52 -7.63 -9.10
N LEU A 143 -0.27 -7.97 -9.44
CA LEU A 143 0.10 -8.51 -10.74
C LEU A 143 -0.23 -10.00 -10.73
N ARG A 144 -1.00 -10.46 -11.72
CA ARG A 144 -1.19 -11.89 -11.95
C ARG A 144 0.09 -12.45 -12.58
N SER A 145 1.08 -12.77 -11.74
CA SER A 145 2.27 -13.52 -12.13
C SER A 145 2.10 -15.00 -11.80
N ILE A 146 2.65 -15.87 -12.63
CA ILE A 146 2.63 -17.33 -12.44
C ILE A 146 3.37 -17.72 -11.16
N CYS A 147 4.37 -16.92 -10.75
CA CYS A 147 5.01 -17.03 -9.45
C CYS A 147 5.50 -15.67 -8.93
N ASN A 148 5.36 -15.44 -7.62
CA ASN A 148 5.79 -14.19 -6.97
C ASN A 148 7.32 -14.04 -6.92
N LYS A 149 8.06 -15.15 -6.93
CA LYS A 149 9.53 -15.15 -6.85
C LYS A 149 10.20 -14.72 -8.18
N LEU A 150 9.56 -14.97 -9.32
CA LEU A 150 10.03 -14.54 -10.65
C LEU A 150 9.23 -13.35 -11.20
N ALA A 151 8.31 -12.78 -10.42
CA ALA A 151 7.58 -11.60 -10.84
C ALA A 151 8.55 -10.41 -11.01
N THR A 152 8.34 -9.61 -12.05
CA THR A 152 9.12 -8.40 -12.26
C THR A 152 8.93 -7.46 -11.08
N LYS A 153 10.03 -7.01 -10.46
CA LYS A 153 10.00 -6.11 -9.29
C LYS A 153 9.53 -4.68 -9.64
N PHE A 154 9.63 -4.33 -10.91
CA PHE A 154 9.23 -3.04 -11.48
C PHE A 154 8.48 -3.27 -12.80
N ILE A 155 7.49 -2.42 -13.07
CA ILE A 155 6.64 -2.41 -14.26
C ILE A 155 6.66 -1.01 -14.90
N GLY A 156 6.26 -0.92 -16.16
CA GLY A 156 6.34 0.32 -16.95
C GLY A 156 7.36 0.17 -18.08
N PRO A 157 7.80 1.26 -18.74
CA PRO A 157 7.89 2.62 -18.24
C PRO A 157 6.59 3.45 -18.38
N PHE A 158 6.14 4.04 -17.27
CA PHE A 158 4.99 4.96 -17.25
C PHE A 158 5.42 6.41 -17.32
N THR A 159 4.55 7.28 -17.83
CA THR A 159 4.84 8.71 -17.97
C THR A 159 4.30 9.50 -16.77
N VAL A 160 5.11 10.39 -16.20
CA VAL A 160 4.66 11.33 -15.17
C VAL A 160 3.75 12.38 -15.80
N THR A 161 2.50 12.46 -15.34
CA THR A 161 1.50 13.42 -15.85
C THR A 161 1.42 14.68 -15.01
N LYS A 162 1.60 14.56 -13.69
CA LYS A 162 1.54 15.69 -12.76
C LYS A 162 2.38 15.40 -11.53
N ILE A 163 3.09 16.41 -11.05
CA ILE A 163 3.73 16.40 -9.73
C ILE A 163 2.71 16.98 -8.75
N ILE A 164 2.27 16.19 -7.77
CA ILE A 164 1.26 16.62 -6.79
C ILE A 164 1.96 17.28 -5.60
N SER A 165 3.06 16.69 -5.16
CA SER A 165 3.93 17.22 -4.12
C SER A 165 5.36 16.72 -4.36
N PRO A 166 6.37 17.24 -3.66
CA PRO A 166 7.76 16.75 -3.76
C PRO A 166 7.90 15.24 -3.49
N VAL A 167 6.92 14.63 -2.81
CA VAL A 167 6.92 13.21 -2.42
C VAL A 167 5.92 12.36 -3.19
N ALA A 168 5.04 12.94 -4.01
CA ALA A 168 3.99 12.20 -4.72
C ALA A 168 3.78 12.69 -6.15
N VAL A 169 3.76 11.74 -7.09
CA VAL A 169 3.53 12.01 -8.51
C VAL A 169 2.38 11.19 -9.07
N ARG A 170 1.74 11.72 -10.10
CA ARG A 170 0.66 11.04 -10.85
C ARG A 170 1.21 10.45 -12.14
N LEU A 171 0.97 9.16 -12.37
CA LEU A 171 1.40 8.45 -13.57
C LEU A 171 0.24 8.26 -14.56
N LYS A 172 0.56 8.24 -15.85
CA LYS A 172 -0.34 7.74 -16.89
C LYS A 172 -0.29 6.22 -16.89
N LEU A 173 -1.33 5.61 -16.30
CA LEU A 173 -1.48 4.15 -16.27
C LEU A 173 -2.37 3.66 -17.43
N PRO A 174 -2.01 2.55 -18.10
CA PRO A 174 -2.87 1.90 -19.08
C PRO A 174 -4.22 1.45 -18.50
N PRO A 175 -5.25 1.26 -19.33
CA PRO A 175 -6.58 0.80 -18.91
C PRO A 175 -6.57 -0.51 -18.11
N ALA A 176 -5.58 -1.38 -18.36
CA ALA A 176 -5.37 -2.62 -17.61
C ALA A 176 -5.20 -2.39 -16.09
N TYR A 177 -4.67 -1.22 -15.70
CA TYR A 177 -4.42 -0.83 -14.31
C TYR A 177 -5.48 0.13 -13.75
N ARG A 178 -6.65 0.28 -14.39
CA ARG A 178 -7.71 1.24 -13.98
C ARG A 178 -8.18 1.10 -12.52
N ARG A 179 -8.01 -0.07 -11.90
CA ARG A 179 -8.34 -0.30 -10.48
C ARG A 179 -7.30 0.25 -9.51
N ILE A 180 -6.13 0.66 -10.00
CA ILE A 180 -5.03 1.19 -9.20
C ILE A 180 -5.09 2.71 -9.24
N HIS A 181 -5.01 3.35 -8.07
CA HIS A 181 -4.95 4.80 -7.99
C HIS A 181 -3.65 5.31 -8.66
N PRO A 182 -3.73 6.30 -9.57
CA PRO A 182 -2.59 6.70 -10.41
C PRO A 182 -1.55 7.55 -9.68
N VAL A 183 -1.73 7.84 -8.39
CA VAL A 183 -0.81 8.65 -7.58
C VAL A 183 0.05 7.76 -6.73
N PHE A 184 1.37 7.93 -6.85
CA PHE A 184 2.37 7.11 -6.18
C PHE A 184 3.39 7.99 -5.47
N HIS A 185 3.87 7.48 -4.32
CA HIS A 185 4.99 8.09 -3.62
C HIS A 185 6.30 7.90 -4.41
N VAL A 186 7.20 8.89 -4.37
CA VAL A 186 8.48 8.88 -5.11
C VAL A 186 9.36 7.65 -4.80
N SER A 187 9.26 7.08 -3.60
CA SER A 187 9.98 5.85 -3.22
C SER A 187 9.52 4.59 -3.95
N LYS A 188 8.32 4.62 -4.58
CA LYS A 188 7.77 3.50 -5.34
C LYS A 188 8.11 3.59 -6.83
N ILE A 189 8.75 4.66 -7.27
CA ILE A 189 9.10 4.87 -8.67
C ILE A 189 10.61 5.03 -8.85
N LYS A 190 11.10 4.70 -10.04
CA LYS A 190 12.50 4.90 -10.42
C LYS A 190 12.60 5.54 -11.79
N PRO A 191 13.48 6.53 -12.01
CA PRO A 191 13.70 7.07 -13.34
C PRO A 191 14.17 5.98 -14.29
N VAL A 192 13.69 6.03 -15.53
CA VAL A 192 14.17 5.14 -16.60
C VAL A 192 15.49 5.70 -17.12
N PHE A 193 16.58 4.99 -16.89
CA PHE A 193 17.88 5.33 -17.48
C PHE A 193 18.02 4.68 -18.86
N ARG A 194 18.48 5.46 -19.83
CA ARG A 194 18.89 4.97 -21.16
C ARG A 194 20.41 4.83 -21.13
N SER A 195 20.91 3.62 -21.36
CA SER A 195 22.34 3.36 -21.51
C SER A 195 22.58 2.73 -22.88
N PRO A 196 23.71 2.99 -23.55
CA PRO A 196 24.07 2.29 -24.80
C PRO A 196 24.06 0.76 -24.65
N ILE A 197 24.29 0.25 -23.45
CA ILE A 197 24.32 -1.19 -23.11
C ILE A 197 22.90 -1.76 -22.92
N ASN A 198 21.89 -0.91 -22.73
CA ASN A 198 20.49 -1.31 -22.60
C ASN A 198 19.61 -0.38 -23.48
N PRO A 199 19.60 -0.61 -24.80
CA PRO A 199 18.84 0.22 -25.72
C PRO A 199 17.35 0.22 -25.33
N PRO A 200 16.64 1.33 -25.52
CA PRO A 200 15.21 1.35 -25.28
C PRO A 200 14.54 0.27 -26.12
N ALA A 201 13.49 -0.36 -25.57
CA ALA A 201 12.64 -1.22 -26.37
C ALA A 201 12.23 -0.45 -27.64
N PRO A 202 12.25 -1.12 -28.82
CA PRO A 202 11.85 -0.48 -30.07
C PRO A 202 10.50 0.20 -29.89
N VAL A 203 10.34 1.39 -30.47
CA VAL A 203 9.09 2.13 -30.40
C VAL A 203 7.98 1.20 -30.93
N PRO A 204 6.89 0.97 -30.19
CA PRO A 204 5.82 0.11 -30.66
C PRO A 204 5.31 0.62 -32.02
N PRO A 205 4.92 -0.29 -32.93
CA PRO A 205 4.34 0.10 -34.20
C PRO A 205 3.09 0.95 -33.96
N PRO A 206 2.91 2.05 -34.71
CA PRO A 206 1.69 2.85 -34.60
C PRO A 206 0.47 2.00 -34.95
N PRO A 207 -0.69 2.27 -34.33
CA PRO A 207 -1.94 1.59 -34.69
C PRO A 207 -2.24 1.81 -36.18
N ARG A 208 -2.64 0.73 -36.86
CA ARG A 208 -3.03 0.74 -38.27
C ARG A 208 -4.50 1.10 -38.39
N LEU A 209 -4.87 1.81 -39.45
CA LEU A 209 -6.28 2.06 -39.75
C LEU A 209 -6.80 0.88 -40.57
N VAL A 210 -7.74 0.12 -40.03
CA VAL A 210 -8.47 -0.93 -40.77
C VAL A 210 -9.96 -0.62 -40.59
N ASP A 211 -10.68 -0.47 -41.71
CA ASP A 211 -12.11 -0.12 -41.74
C ASP A 211 -12.50 1.13 -40.93
N GLY A 212 -11.60 2.12 -40.84
CA GLY A 212 -11.83 3.36 -40.11
C GLY A 212 -11.55 3.31 -38.60
N GLU A 213 -11.17 2.14 -38.06
CA GLU A 213 -10.80 1.97 -36.65
C GLU A 213 -9.28 1.76 -36.48
N LEU A 214 -8.74 2.24 -35.36
CA LEU A 214 -7.34 2.04 -34.97
C LEU A 214 -7.14 0.63 -34.43
N THR A 215 -6.46 -0.22 -35.22
CA THR A 215 -6.18 -1.61 -34.90
C THR A 215 -4.70 -1.81 -34.55
N TYR A 216 -4.44 -2.69 -33.60
CA TYR A 216 -3.09 -3.01 -33.12
C TYR A 216 -2.75 -4.44 -33.52
N SER A 217 -1.54 -4.67 -34.02
CA SER A 217 -1.09 -6.03 -34.36
C SER A 217 -0.97 -6.89 -33.11
N VAL A 218 -1.52 -8.10 -33.17
CA VAL A 218 -1.40 -9.09 -32.09
C VAL A 218 -0.14 -9.93 -32.32
N ARG A 219 0.76 -9.97 -31.33
CA ARG A 219 1.91 -10.88 -31.35
C ARG A 219 1.50 -12.31 -31.08
N ARG A 220 0.66 -12.52 -30.04
CA ARG A 220 0.10 -13.83 -29.67
C ARG A 220 -0.99 -13.72 -28.61
N ILE A 221 -1.80 -14.77 -28.51
CA ILE A 221 -2.74 -14.96 -27.41
C ILE A 221 -2.06 -15.75 -26.28
N LEU A 222 -2.23 -15.27 -25.04
CA LEU A 222 -1.61 -15.84 -23.85
C LEU A 222 -2.56 -16.70 -23.02
N ASP A 223 -3.81 -16.28 -22.94
CA ASP A 223 -4.80 -16.88 -22.04
C ASP A 223 -6.23 -16.65 -22.56
N SER A 224 -7.19 -17.43 -22.08
CA SER A 224 -8.60 -17.31 -22.41
C SER A 224 -9.46 -17.43 -21.16
N ARG A 225 -10.57 -16.68 -21.12
CA ARG A 225 -11.53 -16.75 -20.02
C ARG A 225 -12.95 -16.55 -20.53
N ARG A 226 -13.91 -17.21 -19.89
CA ARG A 226 -15.33 -16.88 -20.03
C ARG A 226 -15.71 -15.77 -19.07
N ARG A 227 -16.30 -14.68 -19.58
CA ARG A 227 -16.81 -13.58 -18.76
C ARG A 227 -18.05 -12.98 -19.41
N GLY A 228 -19.21 -13.14 -18.76
CA GLY A 228 -20.51 -12.74 -19.32
C GLY A 228 -20.90 -13.59 -20.54
N ARG A 229 -21.49 -12.98 -21.57
CA ARG A 229 -21.91 -13.65 -22.82
C ARG A 229 -20.76 -13.72 -23.84
N GLY A 230 -19.64 -14.33 -23.49
CA GLY A 230 -18.54 -14.50 -24.44
C GLY A 230 -17.21 -14.98 -23.85
N ILE A 231 -16.30 -15.36 -24.75
CA ILE A 231 -14.90 -15.66 -24.45
C ILE A 231 -14.07 -14.39 -24.68
N GLN A 232 -13.20 -14.09 -23.72
CA GLN A 232 -12.18 -13.07 -23.82
C GLN A 232 -10.81 -13.73 -23.91
N TYR A 233 -9.93 -13.16 -24.71
CA TYR A 233 -8.55 -13.59 -24.85
C TYR A 233 -7.61 -12.52 -24.29
N LEU A 234 -6.56 -12.95 -23.60
CA LEU A 234 -5.49 -12.08 -23.13
C LEU A 234 -4.48 -11.91 -24.26
N VAL A 235 -4.40 -10.71 -24.81
CA VAL A 235 -3.63 -10.40 -26.01
C VAL A 235 -2.27 -9.82 -25.61
N ASP A 236 -1.19 -10.38 -26.19
CA ASP A 236 0.16 -9.81 -26.22
C ASP A 236 0.29 -9.04 -27.53
N TRP A 237 0.40 -7.72 -27.47
CA TRP A 237 0.44 -6.85 -28.64
C TRP A 237 1.87 -6.79 -29.22
N GLU A 238 1.98 -6.69 -30.54
CA GLU A 238 3.26 -6.62 -31.22
C GLU A 238 3.95 -5.27 -30.98
N GLY A 239 5.19 -5.31 -30.49
CA GLY A 239 5.99 -4.12 -30.18
C GLY A 239 5.59 -3.40 -28.88
N TYR A 240 4.52 -3.81 -28.20
CA TYR A 240 4.17 -3.29 -26.88
C TYR A 240 4.65 -4.22 -25.76
N GLY A 241 4.96 -3.64 -24.61
CA GLY A 241 5.43 -4.39 -23.45
C GLY A 241 4.31 -5.19 -22.75
N PRO A 242 4.68 -6.10 -21.83
CA PRO A 242 3.72 -6.91 -21.09
C PRO A 242 2.70 -6.11 -20.27
N GLU A 243 2.97 -4.84 -20.00
CA GLU A 243 2.09 -3.89 -19.31
C GLU A 243 0.89 -3.43 -20.13
N GLU A 244 0.96 -3.50 -21.47
CA GLU A 244 -0.14 -3.11 -22.37
C GLU A 244 -1.07 -4.28 -22.70
N ARG A 245 -0.80 -5.47 -22.14
CA ARG A 245 -1.64 -6.65 -22.33
C ARG A 245 -3.05 -6.39 -21.81
N SER A 246 -4.04 -6.71 -22.64
CA SER A 246 -5.44 -6.48 -22.34
C SER A 246 -6.31 -7.67 -22.72
N TRP A 247 -7.45 -7.78 -22.03
CA TRP A 247 -8.48 -8.76 -22.36
C TRP A 247 -9.38 -8.20 -23.46
N VAL A 248 -9.39 -8.86 -24.60
CA VAL A 248 -10.14 -8.46 -25.81
C VAL A 248 -11.19 -9.54 -26.10
N LEU A 249 -12.36 -9.17 -26.65
CA LEU A 249 -13.39 -10.15 -27.00
C LEU A 249 -12.99 -10.89 -28.27
N ALA A 250 -13.42 -12.14 -28.41
CA ALA A 250 -13.11 -12.96 -29.58
C ALA A 250 -13.50 -12.29 -30.93
N ARG A 251 -14.60 -11.52 -30.93
CA ARG A 251 -15.07 -10.78 -32.12
C ARG A 251 -14.24 -9.53 -32.46
N ASP A 252 -13.48 -9.01 -31.51
CA ASP A 252 -12.66 -7.80 -31.70
C ASP A 252 -11.22 -8.19 -32.14
N ILE A 253 -10.94 -9.50 -32.30
CA ILE A 253 -9.69 -10.02 -32.84
C ILE A 253 -9.92 -10.32 -34.32
N LEU A 254 -9.32 -9.51 -35.18
CA LEU A 254 -9.48 -9.58 -36.64
C LEU A 254 -8.84 -10.84 -37.24
N ASP A 255 -7.73 -11.30 -36.67
CA ASP A 255 -7.04 -12.50 -37.12
C ASP A 255 -7.47 -13.71 -36.30
N HIS A 256 -8.45 -14.46 -36.84
CA HIS A 256 -8.98 -15.67 -36.21
C HIS A 256 -7.97 -16.82 -36.13
N SER A 257 -6.93 -16.83 -36.99
CA SER A 257 -5.91 -17.89 -36.97
C SER A 257 -5.16 -17.94 -35.63
N LEU A 258 -4.99 -16.79 -34.97
CA LEU A 258 -4.37 -16.68 -33.65
C LEU A 258 -5.20 -17.34 -32.55
N ILE A 259 -6.52 -17.33 -32.69
CA ILE A 259 -7.45 -18.01 -31.77
C ILE A 259 -7.35 -19.52 -31.96
N ASP A 260 -7.32 -19.98 -33.20
CA ASP A 260 -7.20 -21.40 -33.54
C ASP A 260 -5.87 -21.97 -33.06
N ASP A 261 -4.75 -21.27 -33.32
CA ASP A 261 -3.41 -21.63 -32.84
C ASP A 261 -3.34 -21.74 -31.31
N TYR A 262 -3.97 -20.80 -30.59
CA TYR A 262 -4.04 -20.86 -29.13
C TYR A 262 -4.86 -22.04 -28.65
N ASN A 263 -6.04 -22.28 -29.24
CA ASN A 263 -6.92 -23.38 -28.87
C ASN A 263 -6.27 -24.74 -29.14
N LEU A 264 -5.50 -24.87 -30.23
CA LEU A 264 -4.72 -26.08 -30.54
C LEU A 264 -3.63 -26.34 -29.48
N ARG A 265 -2.89 -25.30 -29.06
CA ARG A 265 -1.88 -25.41 -27.99
C ARG A 265 -2.48 -25.80 -26.65
N VAL A 266 -3.59 -25.18 -26.26
CA VAL A 266 -4.27 -25.47 -24.98
C VAL A 266 -4.96 -26.83 -25.02
N GLY A 267 -5.61 -27.18 -26.13
CA GLY A 267 -6.25 -28.49 -26.34
C GLY A 267 -5.27 -29.66 -26.28
N SER A 268 -4.07 -29.49 -26.84
CA SER A 268 -2.99 -30.48 -26.75
C SER A 268 -2.51 -30.69 -25.30
N SER A 269 -2.41 -29.61 -24.51
CA SER A 269 -2.02 -29.67 -23.09
C SER A 269 -3.08 -30.26 -22.15
N GLY A 270 -4.37 -30.21 -22.53
CA GLY A 270 -5.48 -30.83 -21.79
C GLY A 270 -5.58 -32.35 -21.96
N SER A 271 -5.10 -32.88 -23.09
CA SER A 271 -5.06 -34.33 -23.35
C SER A 271 -4.03 -35.06 -22.48
N ALA A 272 -2.90 -34.41 -22.17
CA ALA A 272 -1.83 -34.98 -21.36
C ALA A 272 -2.17 -35.11 -19.85
N ARG A 273 -3.21 -34.43 -19.36
CA ARG A 273 -3.63 -34.46 -17.94
C ARG A 273 -4.73 -35.47 -17.61
N ARG A 274 -5.22 -36.25 -18.58
CA ARG A 274 -6.31 -37.23 -18.39
C ARG A 274 -5.84 -38.69 -18.32
N ARG A 275 -4.53 -38.96 -18.28
CA ARG A 275 -3.99 -40.30 -18.01
C ARG A 275 -2.94 -40.24 -16.89
N SER A 276 -3.42 -40.28 -15.66
CA SER A 276 -2.71 -40.79 -14.47
C SER A 276 -3.72 -40.96 -13.35
#